data_AF-A0A8S3WLF9-F1
#
_entry.id   AF-A0A8S3WLF9-F1
#
_cell.length_a   1.000
_cell.length_b   1.000
_cell.length_c   1.000
_cell.angle_alpha   90.00
_cell.angle_beta   90.00
_cell.angle_gamma   90.00
#
_symmetry.space_group_name_H-M   'P 1'
#
loop_
_entity.id
_entity.type
_entity.pdbx_description
1 polymer ?
#
loop_
_entity_poly.entity_id
_entity_poly.type
_entity_poly.pdbx_seq_one_letter_code
_entity_poly.pdbx_strand_id
1 'polypeptide(L)'
;MYKEELEHMQRLIEYQLIRGGAIVISGLNAPIVNENLTLYCAFKQGLDMEKSVTELLENIVNVAESVNDYQCADFITSVYLAEQMASINEFSHHITNMSRICGDEHAIYHYDQTLLKSYPHSFNFKMPGN
;
A
#
# COMPACT_ATOMS: atom_id res chain seq x y z
N MET A 1 4.61 3.87 -1.84
CA MET A 1 4.47 2.54 -1.21
C MET A 1 5.19 2.38 0.13
N TYR A 2 6.32 1.68 0.34
CA TYR A 2 6.69 1.32 1.74
C TYR A 2 6.87 2.51 2.71
N LYS A 3 7.39 3.65 2.23
CA LYS A 3 7.51 4.88 3.04
C LYS A 3 6.16 5.49 3.38
N GLU A 4 5.26 5.50 2.41
CA GLU A 4 3.89 5.99 2.52
C GLU A 4 3.09 5.13 3.51
N GLU A 5 3.22 3.81 3.48
CA GLU A 5 2.57 2.94 4.49
C GLU A 5 3.12 3.14 5.91
N LEU A 6 4.41 3.50 6.05
CA LEU A 6 4.95 3.90 7.35
C LEU A 6 4.36 5.23 7.81
N GLU A 7 4.13 6.18 6.91
CA GLU A 7 3.45 7.43 7.22
C GLU A 7 1.97 7.19 7.60
N HIS A 8 1.27 6.29 6.92
CA HIS A 8 -0.09 5.86 7.29
C HIS A 8 -0.13 5.27 8.70
N MET A 9 0.79 4.36 9.02
CA MET A 9 0.91 3.80 10.38
C MET A 9 1.15 4.90 11.43
N GLN A 10 2.05 5.84 11.15
CA GLN A 10 2.35 6.96 12.06
C GLN A 10 1.12 7.85 12.29
N ARG A 11 0.37 8.18 11.23
CA ARG A 11 -0.88 8.94 11.34
C ARG A 11 -1.92 8.22 12.20
N LEU A 12 -2.08 6.90 12.07
CA LEU A 12 -2.98 6.10 12.92
C LEU A 12 -2.55 6.14 14.40
N ILE A 13 -1.24 6.01 14.66
CA ILE A 13 -0.63 6.11 15.99
C ILE A 13 -0.92 7.48 16.60
N GLU A 14 -0.64 8.56 15.87
CA GLU A 14 -0.86 9.94 16.31
C GLU A 14 -2.33 10.21 16.59
N TYR A 15 -3.23 9.76 15.71
CA TYR A 15 -4.67 9.88 15.90
C TYR A 15 -5.12 9.23 17.21
N GLN A 16 -4.65 8.01 17.47
CA GLN A 16 -4.99 7.30 18.70
C GLN A 16 -4.49 8.03 19.94
N LEU A 17 -3.27 8.58 19.90
CA LEU A 17 -2.70 9.36 21.00
C LEU A 17 -3.49 10.64 21.30
N ILE A 18 -3.87 11.39 20.27
CA ILE A 18 -4.64 12.64 20.43
C ILE A 18 -6.02 12.38 21.04
N ARG A 19 -6.62 11.22 20.74
CA ARG A 19 -7.89 10.78 21.32
C ARG A 19 -7.76 10.19 22.72
N GLY A 20 -6.54 10.14 23.29
CA GLY A 20 -6.25 9.61 24.62
C GLY A 20 -6.20 8.09 24.69
N GLY A 21 -6.12 7.41 23.55
CA GLY A 21 -6.00 5.96 23.47
C GLY A 21 -4.59 5.45 23.76
N ALA A 22 -4.49 4.21 24.23
CA ALA A 22 -3.23 3.51 24.36
C ALA A 22 -2.87 2.82 23.04
N ILE A 23 -1.58 2.84 22.68
CA ILE A 23 -1.08 2.13 21.50
C ILE A 23 -0.52 0.79 21.93
N VAL A 24 -0.93 -0.27 21.23
CA VAL A 24 -0.34 -1.60 21.33
C VAL A 24 0.21 -2.00 19.96
N ILE A 25 1.53 -2.02 19.82
CA ILE A 25 2.21 -2.49 18.61
C ILE A 25 2.57 -3.96 18.83
N SER A 26 1.94 -4.85 18.07
CA SER A 26 2.27 -6.28 18.08
C SER A 26 3.42 -6.57 17.11
N GLY A 27 4.11 -7.69 17.31
CA GLY A 27 5.14 -8.14 16.37
C GLY A 27 4.56 -8.41 14.97
N LEU A 28 5.35 -8.12 13.94
CA LEU A 28 5.02 -8.40 12.54
C LEU A 28 5.66 -9.72 12.09
N ASN A 29 4.90 -10.53 11.37
CA ASN A 29 5.45 -11.70 10.70
C ASN A 29 6.27 -11.25 9.49
N ALA A 30 7.39 -11.94 9.23
CA ALA A 30 8.14 -11.72 8.00
C ALA A 30 7.26 -12.07 6.78
N PRO A 31 7.34 -11.30 5.68
CA PRO A 31 6.63 -11.63 4.46
C PRO A 31 7.14 -12.96 3.90
N ILE A 32 6.26 -13.72 3.27
CA ILE A 32 6.62 -14.98 2.63
C ILE A 32 7.45 -14.67 1.38
N VAL A 33 8.69 -15.14 1.35
CA VAL A 33 9.56 -15.00 0.17
C VAL A 33 9.13 -16.03 -0.86
N ASN A 34 8.74 -15.56 -2.05
CA ASN A 34 8.48 -16.40 -3.21
C ASN A 34 9.51 -16.11 -4.29
N GLU A 35 10.50 -16.99 -4.42
CA GLU A 35 11.60 -16.86 -5.40
C GLU A 35 11.13 -16.89 -6.86
N ASN A 36 9.91 -17.40 -7.11
CA ASN A 36 9.31 -17.49 -8.45
C ASN A 36 8.24 -16.41 -8.69
N LEU A 37 8.25 -15.33 -7.90
CA LEU A 37 7.27 -14.26 -8.04
C LEU A 37 7.48 -13.46 -9.34
N THR A 38 6.53 -13.57 -10.26
CA THR A 38 6.52 -12.74 -11.48
C THR A 38 5.98 -11.35 -11.17
N LEU A 39 6.33 -10.35 -11.98
CA LEU A 39 5.82 -8.97 -11.82
C LEU A 39 4.29 -8.90 -11.88
N TYR A 40 3.66 -9.70 -12.74
CA TYR A 40 2.20 -9.84 -12.80
C TYR A 40 1.60 -10.37 -11.49
N CYS A 41 2.20 -11.43 -10.92
CA CYS A 41 1.78 -11.98 -9.64
C CYS A 41 2.01 -11.00 -8.50
N ALA A 42 3.10 -10.23 -8.53
CA ALA A 42 3.38 -9.20 -7.54
C ALA A 42 2.31 -8.10 -7.53
N PHE A 43 1.91 -7.58 -8.70
CA PHE A 43 0.82 -6.60 -8.77
C PHE A 43 -0.52 -7.15 -8.32
N LYS A 44 -0.83 -8.43 -8.61
CA LYS A 44 -2.03 -9.08 -8.06
C LYS A 44 -2.01 -9.16 -6.55
N GLN A 45 -0.89 -9.59 -5.97
CA GLN A 45 -0.75 -9.65 -4.51
C GLN A 45 -0.86 -8.25 -3.88
N GLY A 46 -0.29 -7.22 -4.51
CA GLY A 46 -0.47 -5.83 -4.11
C GLY A 46 -1.93 -5.40 -4.13
N LEU A 47 -2.65 -5.65 -5.24
CA LEU A 47 -4.07 -5.34 -5.35
C LEU A 47 -4.92 -6.03 -4.26
N ASP A 48 -4.66 -7.31 -4.01
CA ASP A 48 -5.39 -8.09 -3.01
C ASP A 48 -5.09 -7.56 -1.60
N MET A 49 -3.85 -7.14 -1.33
CA MET A 49 -3.46 -6.51 -0.07
C MET A 49 -4.18 -5.18 0.13
N GLU A 50 -4.23 -4.30 -0.87
CA GLU A 50 -4.91 -3.00 -0.78
C GLU A 50 -6.41 -3.14 -0.57
N LYS A 51 -7.04 -4.11 -1.24
CA LYS A 51 -8.45 -4.44 -0.98
C LYS A 51 -8.66 -4.91 0.45
N SER A 52 -7.80 -5.80 0.95
CA SER A 52 -7.90 -6.27 2.33
C SER A 52 -7.71 -5.14 3.35
N VAL A 53 -6.78 -4.21 3.11
CA VAL A 53 -6.59 -3.04 3.98
C VAL A 53 -7.82 -2.12 3.90
N THR A 54 -8.37 -1.91 2.72
CA THR A 54 -9.59 -1.11 2.50
C THR A 54 -10.77 -1.69 3.29
N GLU A 55 -11.01 -2.99 3.22
CA GLU A 55 -12.06 -3.66 4.01
C GLU A 55 -11.86 -3.48 5.52
N LEU A 56 -10.62 -3.53 6.01
CA LEU A 56 -10.31 -3.26 7.42
C LEU A 56 -10.61 -1.80 7.81
N LEU A 57 -10.31 -0.84 6.94
CA LEU A 57 -10.62 0.58 7.16
C LEU A 57 -12.13 0.84 7.14
N GLU A 58 -12.87 0.24 6.20
CA GLU A 58 -14.33 0.31 6.15
C GLU A 58 -14.96 -0.26 7.42
N ASN A 59 -14.40 -1.34 7.98
CA ASN A 59 -14.84 -1.87 9.27
C ASN A 59 -14.64 -0.88 10.42
N ILE A 60 -13.55 -0.10 10.41
CA ILE A 60 -13.35 0.97 11.41
C ILE A 60 -14.43 2.04 11.26
N VAL A 61 -14.76 2.45 10.03
CA VAL A 61 -15.83 3.43 9.76
C VAL A 61 -17.18 2.91 10.26
N ASN A 62 -17.53 1.65 9.94
CA ASN A 62 -18.77 1.04 10.40
C ASN A 62 -18.88 1.04 11.93
N VAL A 63 -17.79 0.71 12.64
CA VAL A 63 -17.75 0.76 14.11
C VAL A 63 -17.91 2.21 14.60
N ALA A 64 -17.18 3.16 14.02
CA ALA A 64 -17.24 4.57 14.38
C ALA A 64 -18.66 5.15 14.22
N GLU A 65 -19.31 4.88 13.09
CA GLU A 65 -20.69 5.31 12.83
C GLU A 65 -21.69 4.68 13.80
N SER A 66 -21.51 3.39 14.15
CA SER A 66 -22.40 2.70 15.11
C SER A 66 -22.41 3.33 16.51
N VAL A 67 -21.33 4.04 16.88
CA VAL A 67 -21.20 4.75 18.16
C VAL A 67 -21.26 6.27 18.01
N ASN A 68 -21.60 6.78 16.82
CA ASN A 68 -21.63 8.21 16.47
C ASN A 68 -20.27 8.93 16.66
N ASP A 69 -19.15 8.24 16.47
CA ASP A 69 -17.81 8.84 16.44
C ASP A 69 -17.53 9.43 15.04
N TYR A 70 -18.18 10.57 14.76
CA TYR A 70 -18.06 11.23 13.46
C TYR A 70 -16.63 11.65 13.13
N GLN A 71 -15.80 11.95 14.13
CA GLN A 71 -14.41 12.33 13.90
C GLN A 71 -13.56 11.15 13.46
N CYS A 72 -13.83 9.94 13.98
CA CYS A 72 -13.13 8.72 13.54
C CYS A 72 -13.56 8.33 12.13
N ALA A 73 -14.86 8.37 11.85
CA ALA A 73 -15.38 8.13 10.51
C ALA A 73 -14.79 9.11 9.48
N ASP A 74 -14.79 10.42 9.76
CA ASP A 74 -14.20 11.45 8.90
C ASP A 74 -12.69 11.23 8.70
N PHE A 75 -11.94 10.97 9.76
CA PHE A 75 -10.49 10.73 9.66
C PHE A 75 -10.15 9.55 8.74
N ILE A 76 -10.86 8.43 8.87
CA ILE A 76 -10.59 7.24 8.05
C ILE A 76 -11.05 7.45 6.61
N THR A 77 -12.24 8.01 6.41
CA THR A 77 -12.82 8.20 5.06
C THR A 77 -12.08 9.25 4.24
N SER A 78 -11.73 10.39 4.83
CA SER A 78 -11.12 11.52 4.13
C SER A 78 -9.66 11.30 3.77
N VAL A 79 -8.89 10.64 4.65
CA VAL A 79 -7.47 10.41 4.44
C VAL A 79 -7.26 9.07 3.74
N TYR A 80 -7.71 7.96 4.33
CA TYR A 80 -7.27 6.64 3.92
C TYR A 80 -8.13 6.03 2.80
N LEU A 81 -9.47 6.08 2.90
CA LEU A 81 -10.30 5.43 1.88
C LEU A 81 -10.17 6.11 0.50
N ALA A 82 -9.92 7.42 0.48
CA ALA A 82 -9.63 8.15 -0.76
C ALA A 82 -8.29 7.71 -1.38
N GLU A 83 -7.23 7.61 -0.59
CA GLU A 83 -5.91 7.12 -1.02
C GLU A 83 -5.99 5.65 -1.49
N GLN A 84 -6.74 4.81 -0.77
CA GLN A 84 -6.93 3.41 -1.11
C GLN A 84 -7.64 3.19 -2.45
N MET A 85 -8.68 3.99 -2.75
CA MET A 85 -9.35 3.95 -4.05
C MET A 85 -8.37 4.26 -5.20
N ALA A 86 -7.46 5.22 -5.00
CA ALA A 86 -6.43 5.55 -5.96
C ALA A 86 -5.42 4.40 -6.14
N SER A 87 -4.93 3.82 -5.04
CA SER A 87 -3.99 2.69 -5.07
C SER A 87 -4.60 1.46 -5.77
N ILE A 88 -5.82 1.08 -5.43
CA ILE A 88 -6.54 -0.04 -6.08
C ILE A 88 -6.66 0.16 -7.59
N ASN A 89 -6.98 1.38 -8.03
CA ASN A 89 -7.07 1.72 -9.45
C ASN A 89 -5.70 1.64 -10.14
N GLU A 90 -4.64 2.13 -9.48
CA GLU A 90 -3.26 2.06 -9.97
C GLU A 90 -2.80 0.60 -10.17
N PHE A 91 -2.96 -0.25 -9.15
CA PHE A 91 -2.66 -1.68 -9.25
C PHE A 91 -3.48 -2.38 -10.34
N SER A 92 -4.76 -2.04 -10.48
CA SER A 92 -5.61 -2.58 -11.55
C SER A 92 -5.10 -2.19 -12.95
N HIS A 93 -4.57 -0.97 -13.10
CA HIS A 93 -3.93 -0.52 -14.32
C HIS A 93 -2.62 -1.30 -14.60
N HIS A 94 -1.79 -1.50 -13.57
CA HIS A 94 -0.57 -2.31 -13.68
C HIS A 94 -0.86 -3.75 -14.14
N ILE A 95 -1.85 -4.40 -13.53
CA ILE A 95 -2.29 -5.76 -13.91
C ILE A 95 -2.78 -5.80 -15.36
N THR A 96 -3.58 -4.81 -15.77
CA THR A 96 -4.09 -4.72 -17.14
C THR A 96 -2.94 -4.59 -18.15
N ASN A 97 -1.96 -3.73 -17.87
CA ASN A 97 -0.79 -3.58 -18.74
C ASN A 97 0.06 -4.86 -18.79
N MET A 98 0.31 -5.49 -17.64
CA MET A 98 1.03 -6.78 -17.60
C MET A 98 0.30 -7.89 -18.35
N SER A 99 -1.03 -7.94 -18.28
CA SER A 99 -1.81 -8.93 -19.03
C SER A 99 -1.67 -8.79 -20.54
N ARG A 100 -1.46 -7.56 -21.04
CA ARG A 100 -1.24 -7.27 -22.46
C ARG A 100 0.17 -7.60 -22.93
N ILE A 101 1.17 -7.46 -22.05
CA ILE A 101 2.56 -7.77 -22.36
C ILE A 101 2.78 -9.28 -22.58
N CYS A 102 1.94 -10.14 -21.98
CA CYS A 102 1.92 -11.59 -22.23
C CYS A 102 3.29 -12.30 -22.07
N GLY A 103 4.13 -11.82 -21.15
CA GLY A 103 5.43 -12.44 -20.85
C GLY A 103 6.57 -12.12 -21.83
N ASP A 104 6.39 -11.16 -22.74
CA ASP A 104 7.48 -10.67 -23.59
C ASP A 104 8.56 -9.96 -22.76
N GLU A 105 9.77 -10.52 -22.73
CA GLU A 105 10.87 -10.05 -21.88
C GLU A 105 11.31 -8.61 -22.23
N HIS A 106 11.28 -8.24 -23.50
CA HIS A 106 11.69 -6.91 -23.94
C HIS A 106 10.66 -5.84 -23.50
N ALA A 107 9.38 -6.15 -23.63
CA ALA A 107 8.30 -5.31 -23.15
C ALA A 107 8.28 -5.19 -21.62
N ILE A 108 8.57 -6.27 -20.88
CA ILE A 108 8.74 -6.21 -19.42
C ILE A 108 9.88 -5.26 -19.05
N TYR A 109 11.01 -5.33 -19.75
CA TYR A 109 12.13 -4.41 -19.53
C TYR A 109 11.74 -2.95 -19.77
N HIS A 110 11.06 -2.64 -20.88
CA HIS A 110 10.59 -1.27 -21.15
C HIS A 110 9.55 -0.78 -20.13
N TYR A 111 8.73 -1.69 -19.63
CA TYR A 111 7.78 -1.40 -18.57
C TYR A 111 8.48 -1.05 -17.26
N ASP A 112 9.48 -1.84 -16.86
CA ASP A 112 10.32 -1.58 -15.69
C ASP A 112 11.01 -0.21 -15.78
N GLN A 113 11.57 0.12 -16.95
CA GLN A 113 12.14 1.46 -17.19
C GLN A 113 11.11 2.59 -17.08
N THR A 114 9.86 2.32 -17.41
CA THR A 114 8.76 3.28 -17.26
C THR A 114 8.39 3.46 -15.79
N LEU A 115 8.29 2.35 -15.03
CA LEU A 115 8.08 2.40 -13.58
C LEU A 115 9.18 3.18 -12.88
N LEU A 116 10.45 2.97 -13.24
CA LEU A 116 11.58 3.67 -12.63
C LEU A 116 11.51 5.19 -12.84
N LYS A 117 10.97 5.65 -13.98
CA LYS A 117 10.77 7.08 -14.24
C LYS A 117 9.63 7.67 -13.40
N SER A 118 8.55 6.92 -13.22
CA SER A 118 7.39 7.34 -12.41
C SER A 118 7.69 7.27 -10.90
N TYR A 119 8.50 6.30 -10.48
CA TYR A 119 8.87 6.05 -9.09
C TYR A 119 10.40 6.00 -8.94
N PRO A 120 11.08 7.15 -9.13
CA PRO A 120 12.52 7.20 -9.02
C PRO A 120 12.95 6.77 -7.62
N HIS A 121 13.85 5.79 -7.57
CA HIS A 121 14.40 5.32 -6.31
C HIS A 121 15.12 6.47 -5.59
N SER A 122 14.84 6.63 -4.30
CA SER A 122 15.65 7.46 -3.40
C SER A 122 16.87 6.69 -2.85
N PHE A 123 17.29 5.63 -3.53
CA PHE A 123 18.32 4.72 -3.06
C PHE A 123 19.71 5.32 -3.29
N ASN A 124 20.23 6.02 -2.28
CA ASN A 124 21.65 6.36 -2.20
C ASN A 124 22.45 5.09 -1.89
N PHE A 125 22.79 4.32 -2.92
CA PHE A 125 23.74 3.24 -2.77
C PHE A 125 25.12 3.84 -2.51
N LYS A 126 25.55 3.88 -1.25
CA LYS A 126 26.97 4.01 -0.94
C LYS A 126 27.62 2.68 -1.26
N MET A 127 28.42 2.65 -2.32
CA MET A 127 29.40 1.59 -2.53
C MET A 127 30.17 1.35 -1.23
N PRO A 128 30.25 0.12 -0.71
CA PRO A 128 31.10 -0.17 0.43
C PRO A 128 32.57 -0.01 0.02
N GLY A 129 33.18 1.10 0.41
CA GLY A 129 34.63 1.31 0.45
C GLY A 129 35.34 1.47 -0.91
N ASN A 130 35.86 2.68 -1.14
CA ASN A 130 37.21 2.87 -1.66
C ASN A 130 38.05 3.42 -0.51
#